data_AF-A0A726N6H0-F1
#
_entry.id   AF-A0A726N6H0-F1
#
_cell.length_a   1.000
_cell.length_b   1.000
_cell.length_c   1.000
_cell.angle_alpha   90.00
_cell.angle_beta   90.00
_cell.angle_gamma   90.00
#
_symmetry.space_group_name_H-M   'P 1'
#
loop_
_entity.id
_entity.type
_entity.pdbx_description
1 polymer ?
#
loop_
_entity_poly.entity_id
_entity_poly.type
_entity_poly.pdbx_seq_one_letter_code
_entity_poly.pdbx_strand_id
1 'polypeptide(L)'
;MIKNNVFVHGNNILQKLNSKVKYTDRESVLFLEEISRRYEVWKKDNLELKGPFKSSSLEEIQEIICERVKLLNSYKDFLDIQKYAEHFDSRSNLH
;
A
#
# COMPACT_ATOMS: atom_id res chain seq x y z
N MET A 1 23.04 6.59 3.36
CA MET A 1 21.85 5.74 3.59
C MET A 1 21.45 5.10 2.28
N ILE A 2 21.45 3.78 2.19
CA ILE A 2 20.83 3.08 1.06
C ILE A 2 19.33 3.38 1.16
N LYS A 3 18.78 4.14 0.21
CA LYS A 3 17.31 4.24 0.06
C LYS A 3 16.84 2.83 -0.35
N ASN A 4 16.25 2.10 0.58
CA ASN A 4 15.57 0.84 0.25
C ASN A 4 14.36 1.16 -0.64
N ASN A 5 14.58 1.09 -1.96
CA ASN A 5 13.58 1.33 -3.00
C ASN A 5 12.56 0.18 -3.16
N VAL A 6 12.59 -0.83 -2.28
CA VAL A 6 11.72 -2.01 -2.37
C VAL A 6 10.25 -1.64 -2.11
N PHE A 7 10.00 -0.76 -1.14
CA PHE A 7 8.65 -0.38 -0.70
C PHE A 7 8.28 1.02 -1.18
N VAL A 8 8.23 1.21 -2.50
CA VAL A 8 8.03 2.53 -3.15
C VAL A 8 6.79 3.25 -2.61
N HIS A 9 5.66 2.54 -2.54
CA HIS A 9 4.41 3.14 -2.08
C HIS A 9 4.45 3.53 -0.59
N GLY A 10 4.96 2.66 0.28
CA GLY A 10 5.18 2.97 1.71
C GLY A 10 6.10 4.18 1.90
N ASN A 11 7.16 4.28 1.10
CA ASN A 11 8.06 5.44 1.10
C ASN A 11 7.34 6.73 0.68
N ASN A 12 6.43 6.66 -0.29
CA ASN A 12 5.64 7.82 -0.73
C ASN A 12 4.66 8.31 0.36
N ILE A 13 4.06 7.39 1.12
CA ILE A 13 3.19 7.73 2.26
C ILE A 13 4.04 8.42 3.34
N LEU A 14 5.17 7.82 3.71
CA LEU A 14 6.07 8.35 4.74
C LEU A 14 6.62 9.73 4.38
N GLN A 15 6.97 9.96 3.10
CA GLN A 15 7.43 11.27 2.65
C GLN A 15 6.34 12.35 2.78
N LYS A 16 5.07 12.01 2.57
CA LYS A 16 3.95 12.95 2.75
C LYS A 16 3.65 13.21 4.21
N LEU A 17 3.68 12.19 5.05
CA LEU A 17 3.53 12.35 6.50
C LEU A 17 4.59 13.28 7.09
N ASN A 18 5.81 13.25 6.56
CA ASN A 18 6.92 14.10 7.01
C ASN A 18 7.09 15.39 6.20
N SER A 19 6.21 15.67 5.25
CA SER A 19 6.26 16.87 4.41
C SER A 19 6.06 18.11 5.27
N LYS A 20 6.80 19.18 4.97
CA LYS A 20 6.59 20.52 5.56
C LYS A 20 5.89 21.50 4.63
N VAL A 21 5.52 21.05 3.43
CA VAL A 21 5.05 21.93 2.34
C VAL A 21 3.61 21.61 1.92
N LYS A 22 3.32 20.33 1.68
CA LYS A 22 1.99 19.84 1.29
C LYS A 22 1.47 18.82 2.30
N TYR A 23 0.14 18.71 2.40
CA TYR A 23 -0.55 17.72 3.23
C TYR A 23 -0.22 17.84 4.72
N THR A 24 -0.06 19.08 5.19
CA THR A 24 0.34 19.43 6.57
C THR A 24 -0.85 19.74 7.47
N ASP A 25 -2.04 19.90 6.89
CA ASP A 25 -3.27 20.10 7.65
C ASP A 25 -3.69 18.81 8.38
N ARG A 26 -4.49 18.99 9.44
CA ARG A 26 -4.89 17.90 10.32
C ARG A 26 -5.62 16.77 9.58
N GLU A 27 -6.46 17.09 8.61
CA GLU A 27 -7.25 16.11 7.87
C GLU A 27 -6.36 15.26 6.96
N SER A 28 -5.48 15.90 6.19
CA SER A 28 -4.46 15.22 5.39
C SER A 28 -3.60 14.27 6.23
N VAL A 29 -3.12 14.73 7.38
CA VAL A 29 -2.30 13.89 8.28
C VAL A 29 -3.10 12.70 8.78
N LEU A 30 -4.34 12.89 9.23
CA LEU A 30 -5.21 11.79 9.67
C LEU A 30 -5.44 10.76 8.57
N PHE A 31 -5.74 11.20 7.34
CA PHE A 31 -5.93 10.29 6.21
C PHE A 31 -4.65 9.54 5.84
N LEU A 32 -3.50 10.23 5.81
CA LEU A 32 -2.21 9.59 5.55
C LEU A 32 -1.84 8.56 6.62
N GLU A 33 -2.19 8.80 7.89
CA GLU A 33 -2.00 7.83 8.96
C GLU A 33 -2.91 6.60 8.82
N GLU A 34 -4.17 6.80 8.43
CA GLU A 34 -5.11 5.71 8.13
C GLU A 34 -4.61 4.85 6.97
N ILE A 35 -4.16 5.50 5.89
CA ILE A 35 -3.54 4.87 4.72
C ILE A 35 -2.27 4.12 5.12
N SER A 36 -1.39 4.72 5.92
CA SER A 36 -0.16 4.11 6.41
C SER A 36 -0.44 2.83 7.22
N ARG A 37 -1.43 2.87 8.13
CA ARG A 37 -1.83 1.68 8.89
C ARG A 37 -2.36 0.57 7.99
N ARG A 38 -3.21 0.91 7.02
CA ARG A 38 -3.74 -0.09 6.08
C ARG A 38 -2.65 -0.66 5.16
N TYR A 39 -1.71 0.17 4.73
CA TYR A 39 -0.55 -0.25 3.94
C TYR A 39 0.31 -1.27 4.69
N GLU A 40 0.60 -1.04 5.97
CA GLU A 40 1.43 -1.96 6.75
C GLU A 40 0.74 -3.32 6.97
N VAL A 41 -0.60 -3.36 7.08
CA VAL A 41 -1.35 -4.63 7.07
C VAL A 41 -1.18 -5.35 5.73
N TRP A 42 -1.48 -4.68 4.62
CA TRP A 42 -1.34 -5.26 3.27
C TRP A 42 0.08 -5.78 2.99
N LYS A 43 1.09 -5.00 3.37
CA LYS A 43 2.50 -5.36 3.23
C LYS A 43 2.87 -6.56 4.09
N LYS A 44 2.44 -6.59 5.36
CA LYS A 44 2.67 -7.72 6.25
C LYS A 44 2.07 -9.00 5.67
N ASP A 45 0.80 -8.98 5.31
CA ASP A 45 0.09 -10.15 4.77
C ASP A 45 0.75 -10.66 3.48
N ASN A 46 1.21 -9.76 2.60
CA ASN A 46 1.95 -10.13 1.39
C ASN A 46 3.32 -10.74 1.66
N LEU A 47 4.03 -10.27 2.69
CA LEU A 47 5.34 -10.79 3.09
C LEU A 47 5.21 -12.13 3.81
N GLU A 48 4.12 -12.34 4.55
CA GLU A 48 3.78 -13.60 5.22
C GLU A 48 3.32 -14.66 4.21
N LEU A 49 2.59 -14.27 3.16
CA LEU A 49 2.24 -15.15 2.05
C LEU A 49 3.49 -15.53 1.25
N LYS A 50 4.03 -16.73 1.54
CA LYS A 50 5.25 -17.25 0.90
C LYS A 50 4.95 -17.88 -0.45
N GLY A 51 5.94 -17.81 -1.34
CA GLY A 51 5.85 -18.37 -2.69
C GLY A 51 5.13 -17.46 -3.70
N PRO A 52 4.78 -18.01 -4.88
CA PRO A 52 5.02 -19.40 -5.28
C PRO A 52 6.52 -19.73 -5.39
N PHE A 53 6.89 -20.98 -5.11
CA PHE A 53 8.26 -21.46 -5.25
C PHE A 53 8.40 -22.30 -6.52
N LYS A 54 9.64 -22.54 -6.95
CA LYS A 54 9.92 -23.34 -8.16
C LYS A 54 9.32 -24.75 -8.12
N SER A 55 9.16 -25.33 -6.93
CA SER A 55 8.60 -26.66 -6.70
C SER A 55 7.09 -26.67 -6.43
N SER A 56 6.43 -25.51 -6.40
CA SER A 56 4.98 -25.45 -6.19
C SER A 56 4.24 -26.09 -7.36
N SER A 57 3.18 -26.83 -7.06
CA SER A 57 2.23 -27.33 -8.05
C SER A 57 1.49 -26.19 -8.75
N LEU A 58 0.89 -26.46 -9.91
CA LEU A 58 0.10 -25.46 -10.63
C LEU A 58 -1.08 -24.93 -9.80
N GLU A 59 -1.70 -25.79 -9.01
CA GLU A 59 -2.81 -25.44 -8.12
C GLU A 59 -2.35 -24.49 -7.00
N GLU A 60 -1.26 -24.82 -6.30
CA GLU A 60 -0.69 -23.93 -5.28
C GLU A 60 -0.25 -22.58 -5.87
N ILE A 61 0.32 -22.58 -7.09
CA ILE A 61 0.70 -21.33 -7.78
C ILE A 61 -0.54 -20.47 -8.01
N GLN A 62 -1.61 -21.07 -8.52
CA GLN A 62 -2.86 -20.36 -8.77
C GLN A 62 -3.45 -19.80 -7.49
N GLU A 63 -3.51 -20.60 -6.42
CA GLU A 63 -4.00 -20.16 -5.11
C GLU A 63 -3.20 -18.97 -4.57
N ILE A 64 -1.87 -19.05 -4.57
CA ILE A 64 -1.01 -17.97 -4.06
C ILE A 64 -1.19 -16.69 -4.89
N ILE A 65 -1.26 -16.80 -6.22
CA ILE A 65 -1.49 -15.62 -7.08
C ILE A 65 -2.87 -15.02 -6.81
N CYS A 66 -3.91 -15.85 -6.69
CA CYS A 66 -5.26 -15.38 -6.35
C CYS A 66 -5.28 -14.66 -5.00
N GLU A 67 -4.61 -15.18 -3.97
CA GLU A 67 -4.53 -14.53 -2.66
C GLU A 67 -3.76 -13.20 -2.73
N ARG A 68 -2.65 -13.11 -3.48
CA ARG A 68 -1.96 -11.83 -3.70
C ARG A 68 -2.85 -10.79 -4.35
N VAL A 69 -3.62 -11.18 -5.36
CA VAL A 69 -4.56 -10.28 -6.05
C VAL A 69 -5.67 -9.84 -5.10
N LYS A 70 -6.23 -10.74 -4.28
CA LYS A 70 -7.23 -10.39 -3.26
C LYS A 70 -6.67 -9.37 -2.25
N LEU A 71 -5.46 -9.59 -1.74
CA LEU A 71 -4.80 -8.65 -0.83
C LEU A 71 -4.62 -7.27 -1.50
N LEU A 72 -4.15 -7.23 -2.75
CA LEU A 72 -3.99 -6.00 -3.51
C LEU A 72 -5.32 -5.27 -3.72
N ASN A 73 -6.38 -5.98 -4.13
CA ASN A 73 -7.69 -5.37 -4.35
C ASN A 73 -8.27 -4.81 -3.05
N SER A 74 -8.19 -5.56 -1.94
CA SER A 74 -8.64 -5.08 -0.63
C SER A 74 -7.92 -3.78 -0.18
N TYR A 75 -6.65 -3.64 -0.53
CA TYR A 75 -5.91 -2.41 -0.29
C TYR A 75 -6.36 -1.27 -1.21
N LYS A 76 -6.53 -1.54 -2.51
CA LYS A 76 -6.98 -0.55 -3.50
C LYS A 76 -8.39 -0.06 -3.24
N ASP A 77 -9.33 -0.97 -2.96
CA ASP A 77 -10.72 -0.64 -2.62
C ASP A 77 -10.79 0.29 -1.40
N PHE A 78 -9.88 0.11 -0.43
CA PHE A 78 -9.77 1.03 0.70
C PHE A 78 -9.26 2.41 0.30
N LEU A 79 -8.24 2.49 -0.56
CA LEU A 79 -7.71 3.77 -1.04
C LEU A 79 -8.72 4.52 -1.91
N ASP A 80 -9.55 3.80 -2.66
CA ASP A 80 -10.55 4.36 -3.57
C ASP A 80 -11.83 4.80 -2.83
N ILE A 81 -11.90 4.64 -1.50
CA ILE A 81 -12.94 5.28 -0.70
C ILE A 81 -12.88 6.79 -0.94
N GLN A 82 -14.03 7.36 -1.31
CA GLN A 82 -14.19 8.75 -1.78
C GLN A 82 -13.38 9.78 -0.97
N LYS A 83 -13.45 9.72 0.37
CA LYS A 83 -12.75 10.68 1.25
C LYS A 83 -11.23 10.70 1.08
N TYR A 84 -10.61 9.61 0.62
CA TYR A 84 -9.18 9.59 0.32
C TYR A 84 -8.93 9.97 -1.14
N ALA A 85 -9.71 9.41 -2.06
CA ALA A 85 -9.55 9.60 -3.50
C ALA A 85 -9.74 11.05 -3.96
N GLU A 86 -10.65 11.78 -3.33
CA GLU A 86 -10.89 13.20 -3.66
C GLU A 86 -9.95 14.15 -2.91
N HIS A 87 -9.38 13.71 -1.78
CA HIS A 87 -8.55 14.57 -0.91
C HIS A 87 -7.11 14.71 -1.41
N PHE A 88 -6.57 13.67 -2.06
CA PHE A 88 -5.21 13.68 -2.59
C PHE A 88 -5.20 13.88 -4.10
N ASP A 89 -4.28 14.73 -4.59
CA ASP A 89 -4.16 14.95 -6.02
C ASP A 89 -3.79 13.64 -6.75
N SER A 90 -4.28 13.43 -7.98
CA SER A 90 -4.01 12.19 -8.74
C SER A 90 -2.53 11.96 -9.07
N ARG A 91 -1.69 12.99 -8.89
CA ARG A 91 -0.23 12.95 -9.07
C ARG A 91 0.50 12.77 -7.73
N SER A 92 -0.24 12.54 -6.65
CA SER A 92 0.31 12.38 -5.32
C SER A 92 1.08 11.07 -5.19
N ASN A 93 0.93 10.12 -6.13
CA ASN A 93 1.52 8.79 -6.06
C ASN A 93 0.99 7.99 -4.84
N LEU A 94 -0.28 8.22 -4.49
CA LEU A 94 -1.04 7.44 -3.50
C LEU A 94 -1.96 6.38 -4.13
N HIS A 95 -2.54 6.62 -5.30
CA HIS A 95 -3.34 5.64 -6.07
C HIS A 95 -2.48 4.91 -7.12
#